data_AF-A0AAD0KBJ5-F1
#
_entry.id   AF-A0AAD0KBJ5-F1
#
_cell.length_a   1.000
_cell.length_b   1.000
_cell.length_c   1.000
_cell.angle_alpha   90.00
_cell.angle_beta   90.00
_cell.angle_gamma   90.00
#
_symmetry.space_group_name_H-M   'P 1'
#
loop_
_entity.id
_entity.type
_entity.pdbx_description
1 polymer ?
#
loop_
_entity_poly.entity_id
_entity_poly.type
_entity_poly.pdbx_seq_one_letter_code
_entity_poly.pdbx_strand_id
1 'polypeptide(L)'
;MLGLSACSTGTTLPPTPSSSVTAAPVEHLDEVTVHRFDYPTPDDGDSEQNWAELYLPAGEQRVDTIPLVVLIHGGAWQSALGADVFEPLARDLADRGMAVYNIEYRRVGSGGGWPTTFRDVASALDHVVVVDRQFPQIDTDDELVVGHSAGAQLAVWGGTRHKLDDDEVGARPLFRPTRVVSLAGPLDMTYAATHGDDRIVTALGGTPAQVPQRYTMVDPIQNIDPDTPVVAVHGTADRMVAPANSQRYVAAVVRDGGDAEAVLIRGGNHGSVVTSTAPEYPRILDIISGASAADVQDVA
;
A
#
# COMPACT_ATOMS: atom_id res chain seq x y z
N MET A 1 -83.04 5.17 -42.60
CA MET A 1 -82.21 5.91 -41.62
C MET A 1 -81.35 4.91 -40.89
N LEU A 2 -80.05 5.13 -40.94
CA LEU A 2 -79.00 4.29 -40.35
C LEU A 2 -79.04 4.32 -38.81
N GLY A 3 -78.47 3.26 -38.22
CA GLY A 3 -78.44 2.98 -36.80
C GLY A 3 -77.34 3.69 -36.02
N LEU A 4 -77.16 3.27 -34.76
CA LEU A 4 -75.95 2.64 -34.24
C LEU A 4 -76.11 2.41 -32.72
N SER A 5 -75.80 1.18 -32.31
CA SER A 5 -75.71 0.74 -30.91
C SER A 5 -74.25 0.84 -30.49
N ALA A 6 -73.97 1.42 -29.32
CA ALA A 6 -72.61 1.58 -28.79
C ALA A 6 -72.32 0.57 -27.68
N CYS A 7 -71.22 -0.18 -27.83
CA CYS A 7 -70.63 -1.09 -26.86
C CYS A 7 -69.36 -0.47 -26.24
N SER A 8 -69.15 -0.73 -24.94
CA SER A 8 -67.88 -1.02 -24.22
C SER A 8 -66.72 0.01 -24.32
N THR A 9 -65.99 0.37 -23.27
CA THR A 9 -64.99 -0.51 -22.61
C THR A 9 -64.52 0.08 -21.28
N GLY A 10 -64.49 -0.75 -20.24
CA GLY A 10 -63.74 -0.49 -19.02
C GLY A 10 -62.32 -1.01 -19.17
N THR A 11 -61.33 -0.14 -19.10
CA THR A 11 -59.90 -0.51 -19.10
C THR A 11 -59.48 -0.89 -17.69
N THR A 12 -59.20 -2.17 -17.46
CA THR A 12 -58.49 -2.66 -16.27
C THR A 12 -56.98 -2.57 -16.54
N LEU A 13 -56.25 -1.86 -15.67
CA LEU A 13 -54.79 -1.83 -15.69
C LEU A 13 -54.23 -3.17 -15.19
N PRO A 14 -53.13 -3.68 -15.79
CA PRO A 14 -52.51 -4.92 -15.35
C PRO A 14 -51.76 -4.71 -14.02
N PRO A 15 -51.67 -5.74 -13.16
CA PRO A 15 -50.90 -5.66 -11.92
C PRO A 15 -49.39 -5.53 -12.21
N THR A 16 -48.74 -4.65 -11.46
CA THR A 16 -47.29 -4.43 -11.48
C THR A 16 -46.58 -5.68 -10.94
N PRO A 17 -45.55 -6.23 -11.62
CA PRO A 17 -44.80 -7.35 -11.08
C PRO A 17 -43.94 -6.87 -9.90
N SER A 18 -44.19 -7.43 -8.72
CA SER A 18 -43.29 -7.33 -7.57
C SER A 18 -42.11 -8.28 -7.78
N SER A 19 -41.02 -7.80 -8.34
CA SER A 19 -39.76 -8.55 -8.37
C SER A 19 -39.07 -8.43 -7.01
N SER A 20 -39.27 -9.42 -6.15
CA SER A 20 -38.38 -9.64 -5.01
C SER A 20 -37.03 -10.12 -5.56
N VAL A 21 -36.06 -9.21 -5.62
CA VAL A 21 -34.66 -9.59 -5.86
C VAL A 21 -34.19 -10.26 -4.58
N THR A 22 -34.12 -11.59 -4.58
CA THR A 22 -33.44 -12.34 -3.53
C THR A 22 -31.95 -12.00 -3.66
N ALA A 23 -31.38 -11.30 -2.68
CA ALA A 23 -29.93 -11.06 -2.64
C ALA A 23 -29.21 -12.41 -2.71
N ALA A 24 -28.17 -12.51 -3.54
CA ALA A 24 -27.33 -13.69 -3.59
C ALA A 24 -26.73 -13.97 -2.19
N PRO A 25 -26.51 -15.24 -1.81
CA PRO A 25 -25.85 -15.56 -0.55
C PRO A 25 -24.48 -14.89 -0.50
N VAL A 26 -24.18 -14.21 0.61
CA VAL A 26 -22.84 -13.68 0.91
C VAL A 26 -21.91 -14.88 1.14
N GLU A 27 -20.74 -14.87 0.50
CA GLU A 27 -19.71 -15.88 0.72
C GLU A 27 -19.14 -15.79 2.14
N HIS A 28 -18.75 -16.91 2.72
CA HIS A 28 -18.15 -16.99 4.05
C HIS A 28 -16.88 -17.84 3.99
N LEU A 29 -15.77 -17.29 4.48
CA LEU A 29 -14.50 -18.00 4.61
C LEU A 29 -14.31 -18.48 6.05
N ASP A 30 -13.94 -19.74 6.24
CA ASP A 30 -13.75 -20.32 7.58
C ASP A 30 -12.40 -19.95 8.20
N GLU A 31 -11.41 -19.64 7.36
CA GLU A 31 -10.04 -19.27 7.72
C GLU A 31 -9.49 -18.25 6.72
N VAL A 32 -8.32 -17.68 7.04
CA VAL A 32 -7.60 -16.79 6.11
C VAL A 32 -7.20 -17.58 4.85
N THR A 33 -7.63 -17.11 3.68
CA THR A 33 -7.23 -17.70 2.40
C THR A 33 -6.11 -16.89 1.75
N VAL A 34 -5.25 -17.57 0.97
CA VAL A 34 -4.12 -16.93 0.29
C VAL A 34 -4.23 -17.16 -1.22
N HIS A 35 -4.22 -16.07 -1.99
CA HIS A 35 -4.29 -16.08 -3.45
C HIS A 35 -3.02 -15.46 -4.04
N ARG A 36 -2.34 -16.17 -4.94
CA ARG A 36 -1.11 -15.68 -5.58
C ARG A 36 -1.40 -15.10 -6.95
N PHE A 37 -0.80 -13.94 -7.23
CA PHE A 37 -0.86 -13.25 -8.51
C PHE A 37 0.54 -13.04 -9.05
N ASP A 38 0.71 -13.18 -10.36
CA ASP A 38 1.84 -12.61 -11.08
C ASP A 38 1.37 -11.28 -11.68
N TYR A 39 2.04 -10.18 -11.35
CA TYR A 39 1.69 -8.87 -11.88
C TYR A 39 2.58 -8.51 -13.09
N PRO A 40 2.04 -7.82 -14.12
CA PRO A 40 2.80 -7.47 -15.30
C PRO A 40 3.75 -6.29 -15.04
N THR A 41 4.94 -6.31 -15.62
CA THR A 41 5.88 -5.18 -15.63
C THR A 41 6.06 -4.63 -17.06
N PRO A 42 6.51 -3.36 -17.24
CA PRO A 42 6.78 -2.80 -18.57
C PRO A 42 7.92 -3.50 -19.32
N ASP A 43 8.89 -4.04 -18.58
CA ASP A 43 9.98 -4.86 -19.10
C ASP A 43 9.59 -6.36 -19.05
N ASP A 44 10.39 -7.26 -19.64
CA ASP A 44 10.22 -8.71 -19.46
C ASP A 44 10.28 -9.03 -17.96
N GLY A 45 9.12 -9.27 -17.35
CA GLY A 45 8.96 -9.56 -15.93
C GLY A 45 9.63 -10.88 -15.56
N ASP A 46 9.83 -11.08 -14.27
CA ASP A 46 10.33 -12.32 -13.68
C ASP A 46 9.27 -12.87 -12.73
N SER A 47 8.56 -13.92 -13.13
CA SER A 47 7.51 -14.55 -12.30
C SER A 47 8.00 -15.07 -10.95
N GLU A 48 9.31 -15.25 -10.75
CA GLU A 48 9.86 -15.62 -9.43
C GLU A 48 9.91 -14.42 -8.48
N GLN A 49 9.84 -13.19 -8.99
CA GLN A 49 9.99 -11.95 -8.23
C GLN A 49 8.89 -10.90 -8.49
N ASN A 50 8.07 -11.06 -9.52
CA ASN A 50 6.98 -10.17 -9.89
C ASN A 50 5.63 -10.79 -9.57
N TRP A 51 5.46 -11.09 -8.29
CA TRP A 51 4.25 -11.69 -7.75
C TRP A 51 3.82 -11.00 -6.46
N ALA A 52 2.58 -11.24 -6.08
CA ALA A 52 2.04 -10.82 -4.80
C ALA A 52 1.09 -11.89 -4.25
N GLU A 53 0.95 -11.91 -2.93
CA GLU A 53 0.00 -12.77 -2.23
C GLU A 53 -1.07 -11.92 -1.57
N LEU A 54 -2.32 -12.21 -1.90
CA LEU A 54 -3.51 -11.64 -1.26
C LEU A 54 -3.97 -12.58 -0.16
N TYR A 55 -3.94 -12.09 1.07
CA TYR A 55 -4.51 -12.74 2.24
C TYR A 55 -5.92 -12.17 2.45
N LEU A 56 -6.94 -12.99 2.34
CA LEU A 56 -8.32 -12.59 2.63
C LEU A 56 -8.70 -13.03 4.05
N PRO A 57 -9.35 -12.15 4.83
CA PRO A 57 -9.73 -12.48 6.19
C PRO A 57 -10.86 -13.51 6.21
N ALA A 58 -10.89 -14.33 7.26
CA ALA A 58 -12.03 -15.19 7.55
C ALA A 58 -13.31 -14.37 7.81
N GLY A 59 -14.47 -14.99 7.66
CA GLY A 59 -15.78 -14.38 7.88
C GLY A 59 -16.53 -14.03 6.60
N GLU A 60 -17.54 -13.17 6.74
CA GLU A 60 -18.43 -12.77 5.64
C GLU A 60 -17.70 -11.88 4.61
N GLN A 61 -17.71 -12.31 3.35
CA GLN A 61 -17.11 -11.61 2.22
C GLN A 61 -18.14 -10.69 1.55
N ARG A 62 -18.59 -9.66 2.28
CA ARG A 62 -19.55 -8.68 1.73
C ARG A 62 -18.81 -7.69 0.82
N VAL A 63 -19.43 -7.38 -0.32
CA VAL A 63 -18.96 -6.39 -1.30
C VAL A 63 -18.65 -5.06 -0.63
N ASP A 64 -17.48 -4.47 -0.95
CA ASP A 64 -17.00 -3.18 -0.47
C ASP A 64 -17.06 -3.03 1.07
N THR A 65 -16.56 -4.04 1.81
CA THR A 65 -16.54 -3.96 3.29
C THR A 65 -15.22 -4.35 3.95
N ILE A 66 -14.28 -4.93 3.21
CA ILE A 66 -13.02 -5.42 3.76
C ILE A 66 -11.92 -4.43 3.38
N PRO A 67 -11.33 -3.68 4.32
CA PRO A 67 -10.29 -2.72 3.98
C PRO A 67 -9.03 -3.40 3.44
N LEU A 68 -8.35 -2.72 2.51
CA LEU A 68 -7.12 -3.20 1.88
C LEU A 68 -5.87 -2.61 2.53
N VAL A 69 -4.92 -3.50 2.84
CA VAL A 69 -3.54 -3.13 3.21
C VAL A 69 -2.56 -3.72 2.19
N VAL A 70 -1.81 -2.87 1.50
CA VAL A 70 -0.69 -3.32 0.66
C VAL A 70 0.60 -3.31 1.49
N LEU A 71 1.32 -4.43 1.53
CA LEU A 71 2.59 -4.53 2.26
C LEU A 71 3.78 -4.53 1.31
N ILE A 72 4.79 -3.72 1.63
CA ILE A 72 6.06 -3.64 0.90
C ILE A 72 7.22 -3.95 1.85
N HIS A 73 7.87 -5.09 1.64
CA HIS A 73 8.95 -5.54 2.50
C HIS A 73 10.24 -4.71 2.34
N GLY A 74 11.05 -4.72 3.40
CA GLY A 74 12.38 -4.12 3.43
C GLY A 74 13.49 -5.03 2.88
N GLY A 75 14.70 -4.90 3.40
CA GLY A 75 15.88 -5.63 2.90
C GLY A 75 16.87 -4.74 2.15
N ALA A 76 16.79 -3.42 2.36
CA ALA A 76 17.70 -2.43 1.80
C ALA A 76 17.88 -2.54 0.27
N TRP A 77 16.77 -2.80 -0.41
CA TRP A 77 16.69 -3.02 -1.86
C TRP A 77 17.58 -4.17 -2.38
N GLN A 78 18.05 -5.07 -1.51
CA GLN A 78 18.92 -6.19 -1.86
C GLN A 78 18.16 -7.52 -1.79
N SER A 79 18.56 -8.48 -2.63
CA SER A 79 17.86 -9.76 -2.83
C SER A 79 17.96 -10.76 -1.69
N ALA A 80 18.57 -10.39 -0.55
CA ALA A 80 18.75 -11.30 0.59
C ALA A 80 17.45 -11.60 1.36
N LEU A 81 16.47 -10.69 1.31
CA LEU A 81 15.15 -10.85 1.92
C LEU A 81 14.09 -10.68 0.84
N GLY A 82 13.00 -11.44 0.94
CA GLY A 82 11.82 -11.32 0.07
C GLY A 82 10.56 -10.98 0.85
N ALA A 83 9.41 -11.07 0.18
CA ALA A 83 8.11 -10.80 0.78
C ALA A 83 7.72 -11.80 1.89
N ASP A 84 8.39 -12.96 1.97
CA ASP A 84 8.19 -13.99 2.98
C ASP A 84 8.44 -13.48 4.42
N VAL A 85 9.33 -12.50 4.58
CA VAL A 85 9.60 -11.89 5.90
C VAL A 85 8.39 -11.15 6.48
N PHE A 86 7.42 -10.83 5.64
CA PHE A 86 6.17 -10.16 5.99
C PHE A 86 4.98 -11.13 6.12
N GLU A 87 5.15 -12.43 5.87
CA GLU A 87 4.06 -13.41 6.03
C GLU A 87 3.41 -13.35 7.43
N PRO A 88 4.16 -13.28 8.56
CA PRO A 88 3.53 -13.17 9.88
C PRO A 88 2.69 -11.91 10.04
N LEU A 89 3.20 -10.77 9.55
CA LEU A 89 2.48 -9.50 9.58
C LEU A 89 1.22 -9.55 8.71
N ALA A 90 1.29 -10.15 7.52
CA ALA A 90 0.15 -10.31 6.65
C ALA A 90 -0.95 -11.16 7.29
N ARG A 91 -0.59 -12.27 7.95
CA ARG A 91 -1.54 -13.12 8.67
C ARG A 91 -2.15 -12.39 9.88
N ASP A 92 -1.34 -11.72 10.69
CA ASP A 92 -1.84 -10.99 11.87
C ASP A 92 -2.79 -9.84 11.49
N LEU A 93 -2.58 -9.21 10.33
CA LEU A 93 -3.50 -8.20 9.79
C LEU A 93 -4.76 -8.85 9.18
N ALA A 94 -4.64 -9.97 8.48
CA ALA A 94 -5.81 -10.71 7.99
C ALA A 94 -6.69 -11.22 9.14
N ASP A 95 -6.09 -11.69 10.24
CA ASP A 95 -6.81 -12.08 11.47
C ASP A 95 -7.53 -10.90 12.15
N ARG A 96 -7.15 -9.66 11.81
CA ARG A 96 -7.81 -8.42 12.23
C ARG A 96 -8.85 -7.92 11.23
N GLY A 97 -9.19 -8.71 10.20
CA GLY A 97 -10.28 -8.41 9.27
C GLY A 97 -9.91 -7.58 8.04
N MET A 98 -8.60 -7.42 7.76
CA MET A 98 -8.13 -6.70 6.57
C MET A 98 -7.80 -7.67 5.44
N ALA A 99 -8.04 -7.26 4.19
CA ALA A 99 -7.41 -7.90 3.05
C ALA A 99 -5.96 -7.39 2.96
N VAL A 100 -4.99 -8.30 2.78
CA VAL A 100 -3.57 -7.92 2.76
C VAL A 100 -2.92 -8.34 1.46
N TYR A 101 -2.43 -7.36 0.68
CA TYR A 101 -1.72 -7.59 -0.56
C TYR A 101 -0.22 -7.43 -0.35
N ASN A 102 0.48 -8.55 -0.11
CA ASN A 102 1.92 -8.57 0.18
C ASN A 102 2.71 -8.76 -1.13
N ILE A 103 3.48 -7.74 -1.53
CA ILE A 103 4.14 -7.71 -2.84
C ILE A 103 5.61 -8.14 -2.77
N GLU A 104 6.05 -8.92 -3.75
CA GLU A 104 7.46 -9.17 -4.06
C GLU A 104 7.87 -8.31 -5.28
N TYR A 105 9.14 -7.93 -5.39
CA TYR A 105 9.64 -7.05 -6.48
C TYR A 105 11.13 -7.25 -6.73
N ARG A 106 11.66 -7.12 -7.96
CA ARG A 106 13.10 -7.37 -8.20
C ARG A 106 13.99 -6.41 -7.41
N ARG A 107 15.12 -6.92 -6.91
CA ARG A 107 16.07 -6.22 -6.03
C ARG A 107 17.50 -6.23 -6.56
N VAL A 108 18.35 -5.37 -6.03
CA VAL A 108 19.79 -5.38 -6.32
C VAL A 108 20.35 -6.76 -6.00
N GLY A 109 21.08 -7.33 -6.95
CA GLY A 109 21.60 -8.71 -6.87
C GLY A 109 20.71 -9.75 -7.57
N SER A 110 19.49 -9.39 -7.98
CA SER A 110 18.56 -10.28 -8.70
C SER A 110 17.81 -9.56 -9.83
N GLY A 111 18.48 -8.62 -10.51
CA GLY A 111 17.92 -7.89 -11.67
C GLY A 111 17.17 -6.59 -11.33
N GLY A 112 17.09 -6.22 -10.05
CA GLY A 112 16.54 -4.94 -9.58
C GLY A 112 17.57 -3.81 -9.45
N GLY A 113 17.24 -2.83 -8.61
CA GLY A 113 17.90 -1.53 -8.53
C GLY A 113 17.27 -0.53 -9.48
N TRP A 114 17.93 0.60 -9.72
CA TRP A 114 17.43 1.63 -10.62
C TRP A 114 17.44 1.17 -12.09
N PRO A 115 16.33 1.35 -12.85
CA PRO A 115 14.99 1.78 -12.41
C PRO A 115 14.05 0.59 -12.10
N THR A 116 14.48 -0.65 -12.33
CA THR A 116 13.66 -1.87 -12.29
C THR A 116 12.88 -2.05 -10.99
N THR A 117 13.51 -1.87 -9.82
CA THR A 117 12.80 -2.02 -8.52
C THR A 117 11.61 -1.07 -8.41
N PHE A 118 11.77 0.18 -8.87
CA PHE A 118 10.72 1.19 -8.80
C PHE A 118 9.60 0.88 -9.80
N ARG A 119 9.95 0.39 -11.00
CA ARG A 119 8.95 -0.08 -11.98
C ARG A 119 8.13 -1.25 -11.46
N ASP A 120 8.79 -2.23 -10.85
CA ASP A 120 8.14 -3.41 -10.31
C ASP A 120 7.14 -3.04 -9.21
N VAL A 121 7.56 -2.20 -8.26
CA VAL A 121 6.66 -1.73 -7.18
C VAL A 121 5.51 -0.89 -7.73
N ALA A 122 5.76 0.00 -8.69
CA ALA A 122 4.71 0.76 -9.35
C ALA A 122 3.69 -0.17 -10.03
N SER A 123 4.17 -1.18 -10.75
CA SER A 123 3.34 -2.19 -11.39
C SER A 123 2.54 -3.03 -10.40
N ALA A 124 3.14 -3.43 -9.27
CA ALA A 124 2.46 -4.18 -8.22
C ALA A 124 1.33 -3.35 -7.58
N LEU A 125 1.60 -2.08 -7.27
CA LEU A 125 0.58 -1.15 -6.77
C LEU A 125 -0.55 -0.97 -7.79
N ASP A 126 -0.21 -0.73 -9.07
CA ASP A 126 -1.20 -0.53 -10.12
C ASP A 126 -1.99 -1.81 -10.44
N HIS A 127 -1.48 -2.99 -10.07
CA HIS A 127 -2.19 -4.26 -10.19
C HIS A 127 -3.33 -4.41 -9.16
N VAL A 128 -3.38 -3.59 -8.11
CA VAL A 128 -4.50 -3.59 -7.15
C VAL A 128 -5.85 -3.41 -7.86
N VAL A 129 -5.92 -2.60 -8.93
CA VAL A 129 -7.16 -2.41 -9.70
C VAL A 129 -7.68 -3.68 -10.39
N VAL A 130 -6.79 -4.66 -10.62
CA VAL A 130 -7.15 -5.98 -11.16
C VAL A 130 -7.60 -6.90 -10.04
N VAL A 131 -6.93 -6.83 -8.88
CA VAL A 131 -7.30 -7.57 -7.67
C VAL A 131 -8.70 -7.18 -7.20
N ASP A 132 -8.98 -5.89 -7.07
CA ASP A 132 -10.30 -5.32 -6.72
C ASP A 132 -11.44 -5.87 -7.58
N ARG A 133 -11.25 -5.90 -8.91
CA ARG A 133 -12.24 -6.47 -9.85
C ARG A 133 -12.49 -7.97 -9.67
N GLN A 134 -11.53 -8.71 -9.14
CA GLN A 134 -11.65 -10.16 -8.89
C GLN A 134 -12.19 -10.46 -7.49
N PHE A 135 -11.99 -9.54 -6.54
CA PHE A 135 -12.34 -9.67 -5.14
C PHE A 135 -13.17 -8.47 -4.70
N PRO A 136 -14.43 -8.36 -5.14
CA PRO A 136 -15.28 -7.20 -4.91
C PRO A 136 -15.65 -6.97 -3.45
N GLN A 137 -15.29 -7.89 -2.54
CA GLN A 137 -15.41 -7.68 -1.10
C GLN A 137 -14.41 -6.66 -0.54
N ILE A 138 -13.31 -6.42 -1.27
CA ILE A 138 -12.27 -5.47 -0.88
C ILE A 138 -12.80 -4.06 -1.09
N ASP A 139 -12.67 -3.23 -0.07
CA ASP A 139 -12.91 -1.80 -0.13
C ASP A 139 -11.64 -1.09 -0.63
N THR A 140 -11.78 -0.37 -1.74
CA THR A 140 -10.73 0.45 -2.34
C THR A 140 -11.02 1.96 -2.24
N ASP A 141 -11.88 2.39 -1.31
CA ASP A 141 -12.05 3.81 -0.99
C ASP A 141 -11.11 4.27 0.14
N ASP A 142 -10.47 3.35 0.87
CA ASP A 142 -9.54 3.64 1.97
C ASP A 142 -8.27 2.75 1.91
N GLU A 143 -7.43 2.96 0.89
CA GLU A 143 -6.33 2.05 0.63
C GLU A 143 -5.04 2.44 1.36
N LEU A 144 -4.65 1.58 2.30
CA LEU A 144 -3.45 1.77 3.10
C LEU A 144 -2.25 1.04 2.47
N VAL A 145 -1.13 1.75 2.30
CA VAL A 145 0.15 1.10 1.99
C VAL A 145 1.06 1.14 3.21
N VAL A 146 1.61 -0.01 3.58
CA VAL A 146 2.57 -0.14 4.68
C VAL A 146 3.88 -0.68 4.14
N GLY A 147 4.98 -0.08 4.56
CA GLY A 147 6.29 -0.62 4.22
C GLY A 147 7.27 -0.56 5.36
N HIS A 148 8.32 -1.38 5.29
CA HIS A 148 9.45 -1.36 6.23
C HIS A 148 10.76 -0.98 5.55
N SER A 149 11.55 -0.11 6.18
CA SER A 149 12.89 0.24 5.71
C SER A 149 12.87 0.71 4.25
N ALA A 150 13.57 0.03 3.34
CA ALA A 150 13.46 0.24 1.89
C ALA A 150 12.02 0.21 1.37
N GLY A 151 11.20 -0.75 1.82
CA GLY A 151 9.78 -0.83 1.49
C GLY A 151 8.97 0.34 2.03
N ALA A 152 9.37 0.92 3.16
CA ALA A 152 8.72 2.11 3.72
C ALA A 152 9.00 3.36 2.89
N GLN A 153 10.20 3.47 2.30
CA GLN A 153 10.49 4.51 1.32
C GLN A 153 9.66 4.30 0.05
N LEU A 154 9.61 3.07 -0.46
CA LEU A 154 8.81 2.71 -1.63
C LEU A 154 7.31 2.95 -1.43
N ALA A 155 6.78 2.71 -0.22
CA ALA A 155 5.39 2.97 0.14
C ALA A 155 5.06 4.47 0.08
N VAL A 156 5.88 5.31 0.71
CA VAL A 156 5.65 6.77 0.70
C VAL A 156 5.83 7.34 -0.71
N TRP A 157 6.85 6.91 -1.45
CA TRP A 157 7.01 7.27 -2.86
C TRP A 157 5.81 6.81 -3.72
N GLY A 158 5.27 5.62 -3.44
CA GLY A 158 4.07 5.07 -4.10
C GLY A 158 2.87 6.00 -4.04
N GLY A 159 2.69 6.73 -2.92
CA GLY A 159 1.63 7.72 -2.74
C GLY A 159 1.83 9.01 -3.54
N THR A 160 3.07 9.34 -3.91
CA THR A 160 3.39 10.61 -4.59
C THR A 160 3.46 10.47 -6.11
N ARG A 161 3.34 9.24 -6.65
CA ARG A 161 3.49 8.92 -8.09
C ARG A 161 2.59 9.72 -9.03
N HIS A 162 1.43 10.15 -8.56
CA HIS A 162 0.46 10.92 -9.36
C HIS A 162 0.89 12.37 -9.62
N LYS A 163 1.95 12.84 -8.95
CA LYS A 163 2.54 14.18 -9.11
C LYS A 163 3.81 14.19 -9.95
N LEU A 164 4.30 13.00 -10.33
CA LEU A 164 5.48 12.84 -11.16
C LEU A 164 5.19 13.28 -12.60
N ASP A 165 6.23 13.76 -13.29
CA ASP A 165 6.16 14.08 -14.70
C ASP A 165 5.98 12.80 -15.55
N ASP A 166 5.36 12.93 -16.72
CA ASP A 166 4.92 11.81 -17.57
C ASP A 166 6.04 10.83 -18.00
N ASP A 167 7.29 11.26 -17.98
CA ASP A 167 8.47 10.48 -18.35
C ASP A 167 9.25 9.94 -17.14
N GLU A 168 8.82 10.24 -15.92
CA GLU A 168 9.44 9.74 -14.69
C GLU A 168 9.03 8.29 -14.38
N VAL A 169 9.89 7.60 -13.62
CA VAL A 169 9.64 6.21 -13.24
C VAL A 169 8.40 6.10 -12.36
N GLY A 170 7.46 5.22 -12.72
CA GLY A 170 6.25 4.99 -11.93
C GLY A 170 5.15 6.05 -12.07
N ALA A 171 5.31 7.03 -12.94
CA ALA A 171 4.29 8.05 -13.23
C ALA A 171 3.00 7.45 -13.84
N ARG A 172 1.92 8.24 -13.82
CA ARG A 172 0.55 7.85 -14.24
C ARG A 172 0.03 6.60 -13.51
N PRO A 173 -0.02 6.62 -12.17
CA PRO A 173 -0.50 5.48 -11.41
C PRO A 173 -1.97 5.16 -11.72
N LEU A 174 -2.32 3.88 -11.71
CA LEU A 174 -3.71 3.40 -11.73
C LEU A 174 -4.28 3.25 -10.33
N PHE A 175 -3.41 3.10 -9.33
CA PHE A 175 -3.73 2.99 -7.92
C PHE A 175 -3.05 4.11 -7.13
N ARG A 176 -3.81 4.81 -6.29
CA ARG A 176 -3.30 5.85 -5.40
C ARG A 176 -3.69 5.50 -3.97
N PRO A 177 -2.73 5.23 -3.07
CA PRO A 177 -3.07 5.04 -1.67
C PRO A 177 -3.64 6.33 -1.07
N THR A 178 -4.64 6.19 -0.20
CA THR A 178 -5.18 7.30 0.58
C THR A 178 -4.29 7.63 1.77
N ARG A 179 -3.57 6.64 2.32
CA ARG A 179 -2.74 6.78 3.53
C ARG A 179 -1.51 5.88 3.45
N VAL A 180 -0.46 6.24 4.20
CA VAL A 180 0.76 5.43 4.28
C VAL A 180 1.24 5.26 5.72
N VAL A 181 1.58 4.03 6.11
CA VAL A 181 2.37 3.77 7.33
C VAL A 181 3.80 3.40 6.94
N SER A 182 4.76 4.23 7.36
CA SER A 182 6.19 4.03 7.14
C SER A 182 6.85 3.47 8.39
N LEU A 183 7.30 2.22 8.35
CA LEU A 183 8.02 1.56 9.44
C LEU A 183 9.54 1.69 9.23
N ALA A 184 10.19 2.56 9.99
CA ALA A 184 11.65 2.78 9.94
C ALA A 184 12.22 3.14 8.55
N GLY A 185 11.48 3.94 7.75
CA GLY A 185 11.85 4.30 6.39
C GLY A 185 12.94 5.38 6.27
N PRO A 186 13.86 5.28 5.29
CA PRO A 186 14.76 6.36 4.89
C PRO A 186 14.00 7.37 4.00
N LEU A 187 13.17 8.20 4.63
CA LEU A 187 12.29 9.17 3.96
C LEU A 187 12.99 10.45 3.51
N ASP A 188 14.27 10.64 3.87
CA ASP A 188 15.18 11.63 3.30
C ASP A 188 16.40 10.88 2.76
N MET A 189 16.28 10.38 1.53
CA MET A 189 17.27 9.49 0.92
C MET A 189 18.61 10.20 0.70
N THR A 190 18.58 11.49 0.38
CA THR A 190 19.79 12.30 0.22
C THR A 190 20.54 12.44 1.56
N TYR A 191 19.82 12.72 2.65
CA TYR A 191 20.40 12.72 3.99
C TYR A 191 20.98 11.34 4.34
N ALA A 192 20.21 10.27 4.18
CA ALA A 192 20.66 8.92 4.52
C ALA A 192 21.92 8.51 3.72
N ALA A 193 21.94 8.74 2.40
CA ALA A 193 23.09 8.43 1.55
C ALA A 193 24.35 9.22 1.94
N THR A 194 24.20 10.49 2.31
CA THR A 194 25.33 11.34 2.74
C THR A 194 25.78 11.07 4.18
N HIS A 195 25.01 10.30 4.94
CA HIS A 195 25.30 9.90 6.32
C HIS A 195 25.65 8.40 6.45
N GLY A 196 26.12 7.79 5.36
CA GLY A 196 26.75 6.47 5.38
C GLY A 196 25.87 5.30 4.96
N ASP A 197 24.68 5.54 4.39
CA ASP A 197 23.87 4.48 3.79
C ASP A 197 24.24 4.21 2.32
N ASP A 198 25.31 3.44 2.12
CA ASP A 198 25.78 3.02 0.78
C ASP A 198 24.75 2.15 0.02
N ARG A 199 23.71 1.64 0.70
CA ARG A 199 22.70 0.78 0.08
C ARG A 199 21.77 1.58 -0.81
N ILE A 200 21.44 2.81 -0.40
CA ILE A 200 20.72 3.78 -1.24
C ILE A 200 21.53 4.12 -2.48
N VAL A 201 22.82 4.39 -2.31
CA VAL A 201 23.76 4.69 -3.41
C VAL A 201 23.80 3.55 -4.42
N THR A 202 23.84 2.31 -3.93
CA THR A 202 23.83 1.11 -4.77
C THR A 202 22.49 0.95 -5.50
N ALA A 203 21.37 1.09 -4.79
CA ALA A 203 20.02 0.95 -5.35
C ALA A 203 19.75 1.99 -6.45
N LEU A 204 20.18 3.24 -6.25
CA LEU A 204 20.03 4.31 -7.23
C LEU A 204 21.15 4.37 -8.27
N GLY A 205 22.17 3.52 -8.16
CA GLY A 205 23.30 3.46 -9.09
C GLY A 205 24.18 4.71 -9.08
N GLY A 206 24.25 5.42 -7.94
CA GLY A 206 25.08 6.61 -7.75
C GLY A 206 24.73 7.41 -6.50
N THR A 207 25.66 8.25 -6.06
CA THR A 207 25.45 9.21 -4.95
C THR A 207 24.51 10.35 -5.38
N PRO A 208 23.93 11.12 -4.44
CA PRO A 208 23.10 12.28 -4.78
C PRO A 208 23.80 13.28 -5.72
N ALA A 209 25.12 13.41 -5.61
CA ALA A 209 25.90 14.28 -6.50
C ALA A 209 26.09 13.72 -7.92
N GLN A 210 26.08 12.39 -8.07
CA GLN A 210 26.30 11.71 -9.35
C GLN A 210 25.01 11.53 -10.16
N VAL A 211 23.90 11.25 -9.48
CA VAL A 211 22.59 10.97 -10.11
C VAL A 211 21.45 11.77 -9.47
N PRO A 212 21.56 13.10 -9.34
CA PRO A 212 20.60 13.91 -8.58
C PRO A 212 19.17 13.74 -9.05
N GLN A 213 18.94 13.60 -10.36
CA GLN A 213 17.60 13.41 -10.93
C GLN A 213 16.91 12.14 -10.40
N ARG A 214 17.67 11.06 -10.16
CA ARG A 214 17.11 9.80 -9.64
C ARG A 214 16.62 9.97 -8.21
N TYR A 215 17.36 10.73 -7.38
CA TYR A 215 16.94 11.04 -6.02
C TYR A 215 15.70 11.94 -6.06
N THR A 216 15.70 12.98 -6.90
CA THR A 216 14.51 13.85 -7.04
C THR A 216 13.27 13.09 -7.47
N MET A 217 13.36 12.01 -8.26
CA MET A 217 12.19 11.21 -8.67
C MET A 217 11.59 10.31 -7.57
N VAL A 218 12.39 9.87 -6.58
CA VAL A 218 11.96 8.80 -5.65
C VAL A 218 12.21 9.08 -4.17
N ASP A 219 12.90 10.17 -3.84
CA ASP A 219 13.14 10.60 -2.47
C ASP A 219 11.85 11.22 -1.89
N PRO A 220 11.22 10.62 -0.86
CA PRO A 220 9.93 11.09 -0.37
C PRO A 220 9.93 12.56 0.08
N ILE A 221 10.99 13.03 0.76
CA ILE A 221 11.07 14.42 1.21
C ILE A 221 11.18 15.44 0.07
N GLN A 222 11.54 14.99 -1.14
CA GLN A 222 11.60 15.84 -2.34
C GLN A 222 10.29 15.84 -3.13
N ASN A 223 9.40 14.88 -2.86
CA ASN A 223 8.13 14.67 -3.58
C ASN A 223 6.91 14.71 -2.66
N ILE A 224 6.88 15.63 -1.69
CA ILE A 224 5.80 15.66 -0.70
C ILE A 224 4.43 15.84 -1.38
N ASP A 225 3.49 14.96 -1.02
CA ASP A 225 2.08 15.18 -1.25
C ASP A 225 1.38 15.51 0.09
N PRO A 226 0.99 16.77 0.33
CA PRO A 226 0.36 17.14 1.59
C PRO A 226 -1.03 16.52 1.79
N ASP A 227 -1.65 16.05 0.70
CA ASP A 227 -2.98 15.44 0.71
C ASP A 227 -2.97 13.94 1.07
N THR A 228 -1.79 13.31 1.17
CA THR A 228 -1.65 11.89 1.54
C THR A 228 -1.12 11.78 2.96
N PRO A 229 -1.96 11.45 3.97
CA PRO A 229 -1.52 11.27 5.34
C PRO A 229 -0.43 10.20 5.51
N VAL A 230 0.59 10.49 6.34
CA VAL A 230 1.69 9.55 6.63
C VAL A 230 1.93 9.38 8.14
N VAL A 231 1.86 8.14 8.62
CA VAL A 231 2.35 7.78 9.96
C VAL A 231 3.74 7.17 9.82
N ALA A 232 4.76 7.89 10.30
CA ALA A 232 6.14 7.44 10.31
C ALA A 232 6.52 6.86 11.67
N VAL A 233 6.49 5.53 11.80
CA VAL A 233 6.87 4.82 13.03
C VAL A 233 8.37 4.52 13.01
N HIS A 234 9.09 4.85 14.09
CA HIS A 234 10.54 4.67 14.12
C HIS A 234 11.08 4.30 15.51
N GLY A 235 11.95 3.30 15.57
CA GLY A 235 12.66 2.92 16.78
C GLY A 235 13.76 3.92 17.17
N THR A 236 13.72 4.48 18.38
CA THR A 236 14.71 5.48 18.83
C THR A 236 16.14 4.94 18.98
N ALA A 237 16.33 3.62 18.99
CA ALA A 237 17.63 2.94 19.03
C ALA A 237 18.02 2.34 17.67
N ASP A 238 17.34 2.71 16.58
CA ASP A 238 17.69 2.31 15.22
C ASP A 238 19.08 2.84 14.84
N ARG A 239 19.93 1.93 14.35
CA ARG A 239 21.29 2.20 13.89
C ARG A 239 21.50 1.87 12.41
N MET A 240 20.47 1.35 11.73
CA MET A 240 20.51 1.09 10.29
C MET A 240 19.93 2.28 9.55
N VAL A 241 18.76 2.78 9.96
CA VAL A 241 18.17 4.02 9.47
C VAL A 241 18.03 4.96 10.66
N ALA A 242 18.61 6.16 10.58
CA ALA A 242 18.49 7.08 11.70
C ALA A 242 17.03 7.55 11.87
N PRO A 243 16.49 7.63 13.10
CA PRO A 243 15.16 8.17 13.37
C PRO A 243 14.93 9.59 12.85
N ALA A 244 16.04 10.33 12.65
CA ALA A 244 16.05 11.62 11.98
C ALA A 244 15.40 11.59 10.60
N ASN A 245 15.40 10.47 9.86
CA ASN A 245 14.70 10.36 8.57
C ASN A 245 13.20 10.61 8.72
N SER A 246 12.53 9.87 9.61
CA SER A 246 11.10 10.06 9.89
C SER A 246 10.80 11.45 10.43
N GLN A 247 11.62 11.94 11.37
CA GLN A 247 11.44 13.27 11.95
C GLN A 247 11.56 14.39 10.92
N ARG A 248 12.55 14.32 10.03
CA ARG A 248 12.79 15.33 8.98
C ARG A 248 11.66 15.34 7.96
N TYR A 249 11.22 14.14 7.53
CA TYR A 249 10.10 14.02 6.60
C TYR A 249 8.81 14.58 7.20
N VAL A 250 8.43 14.16 8.40
CA VAL A 250 7.21 14.66 9.08
C VAL A 250 7.27 16.18 9.27
N ALA A 251 8.40 16.72 9.72
CA ALA A 251 8.56 18.17 9.84
C ALA A 251 8.44 18.90 8.50
N ALA A 252 8.84 18.28 7.38
CA ALA A 252 8.70 18.83 6.06
C ALA A 252 7.24 18.82 5.58
N VAL A 253 6.52 17.70 5.75
CA VAL A 253 5.10 17.58 5.39
C VAL A 253 4.25 18.59 6.17
N VAL A 254 4.44 18.68 7.50
CA VAL A 254 3.71 19.63 8.37
C VAL A 254 3.99 21.08 7.97
N ARG A 255 5.25 21.39 7.61
CA ARG A 255 5.62 22.74 7.13
C ARG A 255 4.93 23.10 5.82
N ASP A 256 4.66 22.11 4.97
CA ASP A 256 3.96 22.28 3.69
C ASP A 256 2.43 22.18 3.85
N GLY A 257 1.93 22.06 5.09
CA GLY A 257 0.51 22.06 5.42
C GLY A 257 -0.19 20.70 5.30
N GLY A 258 0.57 19.61 5.11
CA GLY A 258 0.05 18.26 5.05
C GLY A 258 -0.10 17.58 6.41
N ASP A 259 -0.71 16.40 6.39
CA ASP A 259 -0.90 15.55 7.58
C ASP A 259 0.18 14.47 7.68
N ALA A 260 1.02 14.55 8.71
CA ALA A 260 1.98 13.50 9.02
C ALA A 260 2.34 13.47 10.50
N GLU A 261 2.56 12.27 11.02
CA GLU A 261 2.95 12.05 12.41
C GLU A 261 4.20 11.17 12.53
N ALA A 262 5.08 11.49 13.48
CA ALA A 262 6.21 10.64 13.85
C ALA A 262 5.93 9.90 15.15
N VAL A 263 5.73 8.57 15.09
CA VAL A 263 5.57 7.73 16.28
C VAL A 263 6.91 7.10 16.66
N LEU A 264 7.55 7.64 17.70
CA LEU A 264 8.86 7.18 18.15
C LEU A 264 8.75 6.08 19.22
N ILE A 265 9.22 4.87 18.88
CA ILE A 265 9.25 3.73 19.79
C ILE A 265 10.51 3.80 20.66
N ARG A 266 10.33 4.12 21.94
CA ARG A 266 11.44 4.25 22.90
C ARG A 266 12.16 2.91 23.06
N GLY A 267 13.47 2.87 22.78
CA GLY A 267 14.29 1.65 22.83
C GLY A 267 14.14 0.69 21.65
N GLY A 268 13.15 0.88 20.77
CA GLY A 268 12.98 0.07 19.56
C GLY A 268 14.16 0.21 18.60
N ASN A 269 14.51 -0.89 17.92
CA ASN A 269 15.56 -0.95 16.91
C ASN A 269 14.96 -1.06 15.49
N HIS A 270 15.80 -1.24 14.47
CA HIS A 270 15.35 -1.26 13.07
C HIS A 270 14.33 -2.35 12.75
N GLY A 271 14.52 -3.56 13.29
CA GLY A 271 13.67 -4.71 12.97
C GLY A 271 12.52 -4.89 13.96
N SER A 272 12.59 -4.27 15.13
CA SER A 272 11.60 -4.52 16.19
C SER A 272 10.20 -3.98 15.85
N VAL A 273 10.10 -3.00 14.95
CA VAL A 273 8.84 -2.50 14.40
C VAL A 273 8.14 -3.46 13.42
N VAL A 274 8.76 -4.59 13.07
CA VAL A 274 8.16 -5.64 12.21
C VAL A 274 8.35 -7.06 12.75
N THR A 275 8.98 -7.21 13.90
CA THR A 275 9.27 -8.53 14.49
C THR A 275 8.12 -8.93 15.40
N SER A 276 7.42 -10.02 15.08
CA SER A 276 6.23 -10.47 15.82
C SER A 276 6.45 -10.78 17.30
N THR A 277 7.70 -11.07 17.69
CA THR A 277 8.08 -11.33 19.09
C THR A 277 8.55 -10.09 19.85
N ALA A 278 8.62 -8.93 19.20
CA ALA A 278 9.04 -7.69 19.83
C ALA A 278 7.94 -7.11 20.74
N PRO A 279 8.29 -6.54 21.91
CA PRO A 279 7.29 -5.95 22.83
C PRO A 279 6.41 -4.86 22.21
N GLU A 280 6.94 -4.12 21.24
CA GLU A 280 6.21 -3.06 20.53
C GLU A 280 5.26 -3.56 19.45
N TYR A 281 5.39 -4.82 18.99
CA TYR A 281 4.67 -5.32 17.84
C TYR A 281 3.14 -5.21 17.94
N PRO A 282 2.48 -5.49 19.08
CA PRO A 282 1.04 -5.26 19.21
C PRO A 282 0.63 -3.81 18.92
N ARG A 283 1.44 -2.84 19.37
CA ARG A 283 1.21 -1.41 19.08
C ARG A 283 1.37 -1.11 17.60
N ILE A 284 2.31 -1.77 16.91
CA ILE A 284 2.47 -1.61 15.45
C ILE A 284 1.21 -2.09 14.72
N LEU A 285 0.69 -3.26 15.09
CA LEU A 285 -0.55 -3.76 14.52
C LEU A 285 -1.71 -2.80 14.78
N ASP A 286 -1.81 -2.24 15.99
CA ASP A 286 -2.87 -1.27 16.33
C ASP A 286 -2.76 0.01 15.49
N ILE A 287 -1.55 0.49 15.23
CA ILE A 287 -1.31 1.64 14.34
C ILE A 287 -1.77 1.32 12.92
N ILE A 288 -1.42 0.15 12.38
CA ILE A 288 -1.80 -0.24 11.02
C ILE A 288 -3.33 -0.40 10.93
N SER A 289 -3.94 -1.12 11.87
CA SER A 289 -5.39 -1.35 11.88
C SER A 289 -6.18 -0.07 12.08
N GLY A 290 -5.72 0.84 12.95
CA GLY A 290 -6.39 2.12 13.16
C GLY A 290 -6.28 3.04 11.94
N ALA A 291 -5.10 3.09 11.29
CA ALA A 291 -4.93 3.82 10.04
C ALA A 291 -5.77 3.24 8.88
N SER A 292 -6.16 1.97 8.96
CA SER A 292 -7.02 1.30 7.98
C SER A 292 -8.53 1.46 8.25
N ALA A 293 -8.93 2.02 9.40
CA ALA A 293 -10.32 2.11 9.83
C ALA A 293 -10.78 3.54 10.17
N ALA A 294 -9.85 4.50 10.27
CA ALA A 294 -10.11 5.85 10.74
C ALA A 294 -9.11 6.86 10.13
N ASP A 295 -9.43 8.15 10.27
CA ASP A 295 -8.50 9.22 9.96
C ASP A 295 -7.25 9.15 10.85
N VAL A 296 -6.08 9.42 10.25
CA VAL A 296 -4.74 9.26 10.84
C VAL A 296 -4.58 9.94 12.22
N GLN A 297 -5.44 10.91 12.53
CA GLN A 297 -5.43 11.66 13.79
C GLN A 297 -6.00 10.90 15.00
N ASP A 298 -6.69 9.77 14.79
CA ASP A 298 -7.28 8.95 15.86
C ASP A 298 -6.41 7.76 16.30
N VAL A 299 -5.21 7.62 15.73
CA VAL A 299 -4.38 6.41 15.84
C VAL A 299 -3.23 6.53 16.88
N ALA A 300 -3.10 7.70 17.54
CA ALA A 300 -1.97 8.06 18.42
C ALA A 300 -2.24 7.88 19.93
#